data_AF-A0A938NCU1-F1
#
_entry.id   AF-A0A938NCU1-F1
#
_cell.length_a   1.000
_cell.length_b   1.000
_cell.length_c   1.000
_cell.angle_alpha   90.00
_cell.angle_beta   90.00
_cell.angle_gamma   90.00
#
_symmetry.space_group_name_H-M   'P 1'
#
loop_
_entity.id
_entity.type
_entity.pdbx_description
1 polymer ?
#
loop_
_entity_poly.entity_id
_entity_poly.type
_entity_poly.pdbx_seq_one_letter_code
_entity_poly.pdbx_strand_id
1 'polypeptide(L)'
;MTQVVELRISGRYVAAHPWVVQAMTGFLSAYFMEHPGFRVQRHVEEPESGTHVWVCDVPPNMKVPALLRRLQADIPPCRHSRIDTAPQAQPQYLIDCPESLDGV
;
A
#
# COMPACT_ATOMS: atom_id res chain seq x y z
N MET A 1 1.15 7.54 -20.40
CA MET A 1 2.14 7.83 -19.34
C MET A 1 1.66 7.14 -18.09
N THR A 2 2.43 6.22 -17.53
CA THR A 2 2.16 5.65 -16.20
C THR A 2 2.69 6.61 -15.14
N GLN A 3 2.01 6.68 -14.00
CA GLN A 3 2.49 7.42 -12.83
C GLN A 3 3.08 6.42 -11.84
N VAL A 4 4.20 6.77 -11.22
CA VAL A 4 4.81 5.96 -10.16
C VAL A 4 4.16 6.32 -8.84
N VAL A 5 3.76 5.31 -8.05
CA VAL A 5 3.19 5.49 -6.72
C VAL A 5 3.84 4.51 -5.74
N GLU A 6 3.84 4.87 -4.46
CA GLU A 6 4.33 4.01 -3.39
C GLU A 6 3.18 3.56 -2.50
N LEU A 7 3.05 2.24 -2.34
CA LEU A 7 2.17 1.64 -1.34
C LEU A 7 3.04 1.19 -0.18
N ARG A 8 2.81 1.74 1.00
CA ARG A 8 3.59 1.51 2.21
C ARG A 8 2.73 0.79 3.23
N ILE A 9 3.27 -0.20 3.90
CA ILE A 9 2.68 -0.82 5.09
C ILE A 9 3.61 -0.55 6.27
N SER A 10 3.10 0.07 7.32
CA SER A 10 3.90 0.37 8.50
C SER A 10 4.41 -0.89 9.22
N GLY A 11 5.59 -0.78 9.82
CA GLY A 11 6.17 -1.87 10.60
C GLY A 11 5.28 -2.32 11.77
N ARG A 12 4.54 -1.40 12.41
CA ARG A 12 3.61 -1.76 13.51
C ARG A 12 2.47 -2.65 13.04
N TYR A 13 1.93 -2.40 11.85
CA TYR A 13 0.85 -3.20 11.29
C TYR A 13 1.37 -4.55 10.82
N VAL A 14 2.57 -4.61 10.23
CA VAL A 14 3.23 -5.87 9.90
C VAL A 14 3.57 -6.69 11.14
N ALA A 15 4.05 -6.06 12.22
CA ALA A 15 4.33 -6.75 13.47
C ALA A 15 3.06 -7.37 14.08
N ALA A 16 1.91 -6.68 13.99
CA ALA A 16 0.62 -7.20 14.45
C ALA A 16 0.04 -8.28 13.51
N HIS A 17 0.29 -8.15 12.20
CA HIS A 17 -0.26 -9.03 11.17
C HIS A 17 0.80 -9.42 10.12
N PRO A 18 1.80 -10.26 10.45
CA PRO A 18 2.94 -10.54 9.56
C PRO A 18 2.55 -11.08 8.18
N TRP A 19 1.45 -11.83 8.12
CA TRP A 19 0.92 -12.41 6.88
C TRP A 19 0.46 -11.36 5.85
N VAL A 20 0.24 -10.11 6.27
CA VAL A 20 -0.27 -9.04 5.40
C VAL A 20 0.68 -8.67 4.27
N VAL A 21 2.00 -8.87 4.46
CA VAL A 21 3.01 -8.62 3.42
C VAL A 21 2.83 -9.60 2.25
N GLN A 22 2.57 -10.87 2.56
CA GLN A 22 2.30 -11.89 1.55
C GLN A 22 0.94 -11.66 0.89
N ALA A 23 -0.09 -11.34 1.67
CA ALA A 23 -1.42 -11.02 1.13
C ALA A 23 -1.38 -9.81 0.18
N MET A 24 -0.66 -8.74 0.55
CA MET A 24 -0.55 -7.58 -0.33
C MET A 24 0.21 -7.91 -1.60
N THR A 25 1.30 -8.67 -1.53
CA THR A 25 2.04 -9.12 -2.72
C THR A 25 1.13 -9.94 -3.65
N GLY A 26 0.40 -10.92 -3.11
CA GLY A 26 -0.54 -11.74 -3.88
C GLY A 26 -1.67 -10.92 -4.51
N PHE A 27 -2.25 -10.00 -3.74
CA PHE A 27 -3.30 -9.09 -4.21
C PHE A 27 -2.81 -8.20 -5.36
N LEU A 28 -1.63 -7.59 -5.27
CA LEU A 28 -1.08 -6.75 -6.33
C LEU A 28 -0.75 -7.55 -7.60
N SER A 29 -0.31 -8.81 -7.45
CA SER A 29 -0.13 -9.72 -8.59
C SER A 29 -1.45 -10.10 -9.25
N ALA A 30 -2.52 -10.36 -8.48
CA ALA A 30 -3.84 -10.60 -9.03
C ALA A 30 -4.39 -9.37 -9.74
N TYR A 31 -4.23 -8.19 -9.14
CA TYR A 31 -4.66 -6.92 -9.71
C TYR A 31 -3.95 -6.61 -11.04
N PHE A 32 -2.65 -6.96 -11.16
CA PHE A 32 -1.93 -6.89 -12.43
C PHE A 32 -2.60 -7.71 -13.54
N MET A 33 -3.06 -8.92 -13.22
CA MET A 33 -3.71 -9.81 -14.18
C MET A 33 -5.06 -9.24 -14.65
N GLU A 34 -5.80 -8.57 -13.78
CA GLU A 34 -7.05 -7.88 -14.11
C GLU A 34 -6.81 -6.56 -14.88
N HIS A 35 -5.71 -5.87 -14.57
CA HIS A 35 -5.38 -4.54 -15.06
C HIS A 35 -3.92 -4.49 -15.54
N PRO A 36 -3.62 -4.90 -16.80
CA PRO A 36 -2.25 -5.03 -17.29
C PRO A 36 -1.46 -3.72 -17.39
N GLY A 37 -2.13 -2.56 -17.21
CA GLY A 37 -1.48 -1.25 -17.12
C GLY A 37 -0.95 -0.90 -15.71
N PHE A 38 -1.35 -1.67 -14.69
CA PHE A 38 -0.73 -1.64 -13.36
C PHE A 38 0.55 -2.49 -13.41
N ARG A 39 1.58 -2.19 -12.61
CA ARG A 39 2.75 -3.07 -12.44
C ARG A 39 3.45 -2.78 -11.12
N VAL A 40 3.88 -3.80 -10.40
CA VAL A 40 4.83 -3.64 -9.29
C VAL A 40 6.25 -3.59 -9.87
N GLN A 41 6.97 -2.50 -9.65
CA GLN A 41 8.38 -2.37 -10.05
C GLN A 41 9.29 -3.10 -9.08
N ARG A 42 9.10 -2.87 -7.77
CA ARG A 42 9.89 -3.48 -6.71
C ARG A 42 9.15 -3.45 -5.39
N HIS A 43 9.55 -4.36 -4.50
CA HIS A 43 9.20 -4.41 -3.09
C HIS A 43 10.47 -4.27 -2.27
N VAL A 44 10.46 -3.39 -1.28
CA VAL A 44 11.58 -3.18 -0.33
C VAL A 44 11.06 -3.17 1.10
N GLU A 45 11.88 -3.63 2.03
CA GLU A 45 11.67 -3.45 3.46
C GLU A 45 12.64 -2.35 3.95
N GLU A 46 12.13 -1.38 4.68
CA GLU A 46 12.92 -0.33 5.33
C GLU A 46 13.38 -0.86 6.69
N PRO A 47 14.66 -1.26 6.85
CA PRO A 47 15.12 -2.00 8.02
C PRO A 47 15.01 -1.22 9.33
N GLU A 48 15.11 0.11 9.27
CA GLU A 48 15.02 0.97 10.46
C GLU A 48 13.59 1.05 11.02
N SER A 49 12.57 0.94 10.16
CA SER A 49 11.16 1.13 10.54
C SER A 49 10.32 -0.14 10.43
N GLY A 50 10.85 -1.20 9.83
CA GLY A 50 10.09 -2.40 9.45
C GLY A 50 9.00 -2.12 8.41
N THR A 51 9.06 -0.97 7.73
CA THR A 51 8.03 -0.56 6.77
C THR A 51 8.27 -1.26 5.44
N HIS A 52 7.24 -1.89 4.88
CA HIS A 52 7.34 -2.48 3.55
C HIS A 52 6.79 -1.50 2.51
N VAL A 53 7.53 -1.32 1.41
CA VAL A 53 7.19 -0.39 0.35
C VAL A 53 7.15 -1.11 -0.99
N TRP A 54 6.03 -1.01 -1.68
CA TRP A 54 5.84 -1.46 -3.04
C TRP A 54 5.79 -0.24 -3.95
N VAL A 55 6.75 -0.16 -4.87
CA VAL A 55 6.77 0.87 -5.90
C VAL A 55 5.99 0.33 -7.09
N CYS A 56 4.95 1.05 -7.51
CA CYS A 56 4.04 0.60 -8.57
C CYS A 56 3.96 1.63 -9.69
N ASP A 57 3.96 1.16 -10.93
CA ASP A 57 3.43 1.89 -12.08
C ASP A 57 1.92 1.75 -12.10
N VAL A 58 1.20 2.87 -12.15
CA VAL A 58 -0.25 2.86 -12.30
C VAL A 58 -0.67 3.68 -13.51
N PRO A 59 -1.69 3.24 -14.28
CA PRO A 59 -2.16 3.99 -15.42
C PRO A 59 -2.90 5.26 -14.96
N PRO A 60 -3.00 6.29 -15.81
CA PRO A 60 -3.51 7.61 -15.40
C PRO A 60 -4.99 7.58 -15.01
N ASN A 61 -5.74 6.62 -15.53
CA ASN A 61 -7.18 6.45 -15.23
C ASN A 61 -7.43 5.61 -13.96
N MET A 62 -6.39 5.05 -13.34
CA MET A 62 -6.53 4.21 -12.15
C MET A 62 -6.66 5.05 -10.88
N LYS A 63 -7.63 4.70 -10.05
CA LYS A 63 -7.85 5.31 -8.74
C LYS A 63 -7.18 4.45 -7.66
N VAL A 64 -5.98 4.82 -7.23
CA VAL A 64 -5.26 4.12 -6.14
C VAL A 64 -6.09 3.99 -4.85
N PRO A 65 -6.89 4.99 -4.42
CA PRO A 65 -7.78 4.80 -3.27
C PRO A 65 -8.81 3.67 -3.43
N ALA A 66 -9.25 3.38 -4.66
CA ALA A 66 -10.18 2.27 -4.92
C ALA A 66 -9.47 0.90 -4.81
N LEU A 67 -8.21 0.82 -5.27
CA LEU A 67 -7.35 -0.34 -5.05
C LEU A 67 -7.17 -0.62 -3.55
N LEU A 68 -6.85 0.42 -2.76
CA LEU A 68 -6.65 0.30 -1.31
C LEU A 68 -7.92 -0.17 -0.60
N ARG A 69 -9.10 0.30 -1.02
CA ARG A 69 -10.39 -0.18 -0.48
C ARG A 69 -10.67 -1.65 -0.81
N ARG A 70 -10.30 -2.11 -2.01
CA ARG A 70 -10.40 -3.54 -2.36
C ARG A 70 -9.47 -4.35 -1.46
N LEU A 71 -8.20 -3.94 -1.35
CA LEU A 71 -7.23 -4.60 -0.47
C LEU A 71 -7.71 -4.69 0.98
N GLN A 72 -8.34 -3.62 1.50
CA GLN A 72 -8.92 -3.59 2.85
C GLN A 72 -9.97 -4.66 3.13
N ALA A 73 -10.65 -5.18 2.09
CA ALA A 73 -11.60 -6.27 2.26
C ALA A 73 -10.92 -7.64 2.45
N ASP A 74 -9.65 -7.76 2.02
CA ASP A 74 -8.88 -9.01 2.02
C ASP A 74 -7.84 -9.09 3.16
N ILE A 75 -7.60 -7.99 3.89
CA ILE A 75 -6.62 -7.90 4.98
C ILE A 75 -7.27 -7.48 6.30
N PRO A 76 -6.57 -7.55 7.45
CA PRO A 76 -7.13 -7.10 8.73
C PRO A 76 -7.58 -5.64 8.68
N PRO A 77 -8.42 -5.21 9.65
CA PRO A 77 -8.80 -3.81 9.76
C PRO A 77 -7.58 -2.91 9.75
N CYS A 78 -7.58 -1.92 8.86
CA CYS A 78 -6.48 -0.99 8.70
C CYS A 78 -6.99 0.40 8.30
N ARG A 79 -6.20 1.42 8.55
CA ARG A 79 -6.40 2.76 8.00
C ARG A 79 -5.44 2.96 6.85
N HIS A 80 -5.89 3.66 5.81
CA HIS A 80 -4.99 4.18 4.78
C HIS A 80 -5.02 5.71 4.77
N SER A 81 -3.85 6.31 4.60
CA SER A 81 -3.68 7.75 4.43
C SER A 81 -2.73 8.02 3.28
N ARG A 82 -2.89 9.18 2.64
CA ARG A 82 -1.89 9.68 1.70
C ARG A 82 -0.85 10.46 2.50
N ILE A 83 0.43 10.17 2.28
CA ILE A 83 1.50 11.00 2.81
C ILE A 83 1.70 12.14 1.82
N ASP A 84 1.51 13.37 2.27
CA ASP A 84 1.84 14.57 1.52
C ASP A 84 3.36 14.73 1.51
N THR A 85 3.97 14.18 0.47
CA THR A 85 5.37 14.41 0.13
C THR A 85 5.48 15.71 -0.68
N ALA A 86 6.69 16.29 -0.77
CA ALA A 86 6.95 17.53 -1.53
C ALA A 86 6.26 17.56 -2.91
N PRO A 87 5.92 18.74 -3.48
CA PRO A 87 5.08 18.85 -4.68
C PRO A 87 5.60 18.15 -5.95
N GLN A 88 6.87 17.73 -5.99
CA GLN A 88 7.45 16.93 -7.10
C GLN A 88 7.67 15.45 -6.75
N ALA A 89 7.37 15.03 -5.53
CA ALA A 89 7.54 13.66 -5.10
C ALA A 89 6.34 12.79 -5.51
N GLN A 90 6.63 11.52 -5.77
CA GLN A 90 5.62 10.53 -6.14
C GLN A 90 4.59 10.33 -5.03
N PRO A 91 3.30 10.11 -5.36
CA PRO A 91 2.26 9.88 -4.36
C PRO A 91 2.58 8.64 -3.51
N GLN A 92 2.49 8.79 -2.19
CA GLN A 92 2.70 7.70 -1.25
C GLN A 92 1.43 7.45 -0.45
N TYR A 93 1.07 6.19 -0.29
CA TYR A 93 -0.07 5.74 0.47
C TYR A 93 0.41 4.85 1.60
N LEU A 94 0.09 5.20 2.84
CA LEU A 94 0.44 4.44 4.03
C LEU A 94 -0.76 3.64 4.49
N ILE A 95 -0.58 2.33 4.64
CA ILE A 95 -1.48 1.38 5.28
C ILE A 95 -0.95 1.13 6.68
N ASP A 96 -1.82 1.28 7.66
CA ASP A 96 -1.43 1.26 9.06
C ASP A 96 -2.55 0.66 9.93
N CYS A 97 -2.24 0.30 11.18
CA CYS A 97 -3.23 -0.07 12.17
C CYS A 97 -4.33 1.02 12.26
N PRO A 98 -5.59 0.63 12.48
CA PRO A 98 -6.60 1.60 12.88
C PRO A 98 -6.10 2.25 14.18
N GLU A 99 -6.36 3.55 14.36
CA GLU A 99 -6.17 4.14 15.69
C GLU A 99 -7.04 3.35 16.66
N SER A 100 -6.42 2.70 17.65
CA SER A 100 -7.17 2.21 18.79
C SER A 100 -7.88 3.42 19.37
N LEU A 101 -9.21 3.37 19.42
CA LEU A 101 -10.01 4.20 20.32
C LEU A 101 -9.71 3.75 21.77
N ASP A 102 -8.48 3.93 22.23
CA ASP A 102 -8.14 3.81 23.64
C ASP A 102 -8.18 5.23 24.21
N GLY A 103 -9.38 5.60 24.65
CA GLY A 103 -9.69 6.97 25.04
C GLY A 103 -11.17 7.19 25.35
N VAL A 104 -11.76 6.36 26.22
CA VAL A 104 -12.85 6.76 27.12
C VAL A 104 -12.85 5.89 28.38
#